data_AF-A0A920DRV5-F1
#
_entry.id   AF-A0A920DRV5-F1
#
_cell.length_a   1.000
_cell.length_b   1.000
_cell.length_c   1.000
_cell.angle_alpha   90.00
_cell.angle_beta   90.00
_cell.angle_gamma   90.00
#
_symmetry.space_group_name_H-M   'P 1'
#
loop_
_entity.id
_entity.type
_entity.pdbx_description
1 polymer ?
#
loop_
_entity_poly.entity_id
_entity_poly.type
_entity_poly.pdbx_seq_one_letter_code
_entity_poly.pdbx_strand_id
1 'polypeptide(L)' 'MDVLEAIKKRHSVRAFLDKEVDESVVREIIEVSKQSPSGVNSQPWKVYAVLEKLEDNLVKEACEKFDAGSWEIRISGIPQ' A
#
# COMPACT_ATOMS: atom_id res chain seq x y z
N MET A 1 -18.61 -8.65 13.33
CA MET A 1 -18.80 -8.29 11.91
C MET A 1 -18.81 -9.57 11.11
N ASP A 2 -19.77 -9.75 10.20
CA ASP A 2 -19.82 -10.94 9.35
C ASP A 2 -18.88 -10.76 8.14
N VAL A 3 -18.06 -11.78 7.87
CA VAL A 3 -17.03 -11.74 6.82
C VAL A 3 -17.65 -11.67 5.43
N LEU A 4 -18.75 -12.40 5.20
CA LEU A 4 -19.41 -12.42 3.89
C LEU A 4 -20.04 -11.07 3.55
N GLU A 5 -20.66 -10.42 4.54
CA GLU A 5 -21.19 -9.07 4.39
C GLU A 5 -20.10 -8.04 4.08
N ALA A 6 -18.95 -8.11 4.75
CA ALA A 6 -17.81 -7.23 4.49
C ALA A 6 -17.32 -7.33 3.04
N ILE A 7 -17.18 -8.56 2.54
CA ILE A 7 -16.73 -8.85 1.17
C ILE A 7 -17.73 -8.30 0.16
N LYS A 8 -19.04 -8.53 0.37
CA LYS A 8 -20.10 -8.07 -0.55
C LYS A 8 -20.23 -6.55 -0.62
N LYS A 9 -19.94 -5.84 0.48
CA LYS A 9 -20.04 -4.36 0.56
C LYS A 9 -18.77 -3.62 0.10
N ARG A 10 -17.67 -4.33 -0.13
CA ARG A 10 -16.40 -3.74 -0.57
C ARG A 10 -16.58 -3.00 -1.90
N HIS A 11 -16.16 -1.74 -1.92
CA HIS A 11 -16.07 -0.92 -3.13
C HIS A 11 -14.78 -0.10 -3.10
N SER A 12 -14.34 0.41 -4.26
CA SER A 12 -13.16 1.28 -4.35
C SER A 12 -13.53 2.71 -3.96
N VAL A 13 -12.94 3.22 -2.89
CA VAL A 13 -13.05 4.62 -2.46
C VAL A 13 -11.94 5.44 -3.12
N ARG A 14 -12.28 6.63 -3.63
CA ARG A 14 -11.32 7.54 -4.32
C ARG A 14 -11.39 8.99 -3.82
N ALA A 15 -12.17 9.24 -2.78
CA ALA A 15 -12.25 10.53 -2.11
C ALA A 15 -12.15 10.26 -0.61
N PHE A 16 -11.12 10.82 0.02
CA PHE A 16 -10.80 10.62 1.42
C PHE A 16 -10.90 11.95 2.18
N LEU A 17 -11.08 11.87 3.49
CA LEU A 17 -11.01 13.05 4.35
C LEU A 17 -9.55 13.46 4.52
N ASP A 18 -9.32 14.75 4.74
CA ASP A 18 -8.04 15.28 5.21
C ASP A 18 -7.85 14.95 6.70
N LYS A 19 -7.73 13.64 6.97
CA LYS A 19 -7.59 13.07 8.30
C LYS A 19 -6.56 11.97 8.27
N GLU A 20 -5.53 12.13 9.10
CA GLU A 20 -4.50 11.12 9.27
C GLU A 20 -5.06 9.82 9.87
N VAL A 21 -4.42 8.72 9.49
CA VAL A 21 -4.68 7.38 10.02
C VAL A 21 -3.58 7.04 11.01
N ASP A 22 -3.94 6.60 12.21
CA ASP A 22 -2.98 6.15 13.21
C ASP A 22 -2.09 5.02 12.67
N GLU A 23 -0.79 5.14 12.92
CA GLU A 23 0.20 4.15 12.48
C GLU A 23 -0.12 2.73 12.96
N SER A 24 -0.68 2.61 14.17
CA SER A 24 -1.09 1.33 14.76
C SER A 24 -2.11 0.58 13.90
N VAL A 25 -3.05 1.30 13.30
CA VAL A 25 -4.07 0.74 12.41
C VAL A 25 -3.42 0.19 11.15
N VAL A 26 -2.50 0.96 10.55
CA VAL A 26 -1.77 0.52 9.35
C VAL A 26 -0.94 -0.72 9.64
N ARG A 27 -0.26 -0.77 10.79
CA ARG A 27 0.50 -1.94 11.24
C ARG A 27 -0.38 -3.17 11.43
N GLU A 28 -1.52 -3.02 12.09
CA GLU A 28 -2.47 -4.12 12.30
C GLU A 28 -2.94 -4.72 10.97
N ILE A 29 -3.29 -3.86 9.99
CA ILE A 29 -3.70 -4.32 8.65
C ILE A 29 -2.61 -5.17 7.99
N ILE A 30 -1.35 -4.72 8.04
CA ILE A 30 -0.22 -5.45 7.44
C ILE A 30 0.02 -6.78 8.17
N GLU A 31 -0.03 -6.76 9.51
CA GLU A 31 0.15 -7.96 10.35
C GLU A 31 -0.91 -9.04 10.10
N VAL A 32 -2.14 -8.65 9.83
CA VAL A 32 -3.20 -9.58 9.41
C VAL A 32 -3.00 -10.02 7.96
N SER A 33 -2.67 -9.09 7.06
CA SER A 33 -2.54 -9.36 5.62
C SER A 33 -1.43 -10.36 5.30
N LYS A 34 -0.32 -10.36 6.06
CA LYS A 34 0.80 -11.28 5.85
C LYS A 34 0.45 -12.75 6.10
N GLN A 35 -0.66 -13.04 6.77
CA GLN A 35 -1.15 -14.41 6.98
C GLN A 35 -1.73 -15.04 5.70
N SER A 36 -1.87 -14.26 4.62
CA SER A 36 -2.32 -14.78 3.33
C SER A 36 -1.39 -15.89 2.83
N PRO A 37 -1.92 -17.01 2.30
CA PRO A 37 -1.09 -18.05 1.71
C PRO A 37 -0.26 -17.49 0.55
N SER A 38 0.93 -18.06 0.35
CA SER A 38 1.80 -17.78 -0.79
C SER A 38 2.27 -19.09 -1.41
N GLY A 39 2.58 -19.07 -2.70
CA GLY A 39 3.17 -20.23 -3.39
C GLY A 39 4.43 -20.68 -2.66
N VAL A 40 4.48 -21.96 -2.30
CA VAL A 40 5.56 -22.58 -1.51
C VAL A 40 5.92 -21.83 -0.21
N ASN A 41 4.99 -21.06 0.37
CA ASN A 41 5.22 -20.17 1.49
C ASN A 41 6.37 -19.15 1.28
N SER A 42 6.63 -18.76 0.02
CA SER A 42 7.73 -17.85 -0.34
C SER A 42 7.58 -16.43 0.19
N GLN A 43 6.35 -15.99 0.48
CA GLN A 43 6.04 -14.64 0.96
C GLN A 43 6.80 -13.54 0.18
N PRO A 44 6.65 -13.48 -1.16
CA PRO A 44 7.54 -12.69 -2.03
C PRO A 44 7.29 -11.18 -1.96
N TRP A 45 6.44 -10.72 -1.05
CA TRP A 45 5.99 -9.34 -0.93
C TRP A 45 6.90 -8.52 -0.02
N LYS A 46 7.34 -7.35 -0.53
CA LYS A 46 7.88 -6.26 0.28
C LYS A 46 6.80 -5.18 0.40
N VAL A 47 6.42 -4.84 1.63
CA VAL A 47 5.37 -3.84 1.89
C VAL A 47 6.03 -2.62 2.53
N TYR A 48 5.80 -1.46 1.93
CA TYR A 48 6.22 -0.17 2.47
C TYR A 48 4.96 0.68 2.67
N ALA A 49 4.72 1.10 3.90
CA ALA A 49 3.67 2.07 4.21
C ALA A 49 4.30 3.47 4.19
N VAL A 50 3.71 4.37 3.42
CA VAL A 50 4.16 5.75 3.29
C VAL A 50 3.13 6.65 3.96
N LEU A 51 3.60 7.53 4.84
CA LEU A 51 2.79 8.49 5.57
C LEU A 51 3.22 9.91 5.17
N GLU A 52 2.29 10.85 5.29
CA GLU A 52 2.51 12.29 5.10
C GLU A 52 3.11 12.68 3.72
N LYS A 53 3.98 13.70 3.71
CA LYS A 53 4.58 14.39 2.54
C LYS A 53 5.41 13.50 1.61
N LEU A 54 5.72 12.28 2.01
CA LEU A 54 6.42 11.34 1.15
C LEU A 54 5.49 10.76 0.08
N GLU A 55 4.17 10.75 0.31
CA GLU A 55 3.16 10.30 -0.66
C GLU A 55 3.18 11.15 -1.95
N ASP A 56 3.13 12.48 -1.82
CA ASP A 56 3.09 13.37 -2.99
C ASP A 56 4.34 13.21 -3.86
N ASN A 57 5.51 13.11 -3.23
CA ASN A 57 6.77 12.91 -3.93
C ASN A 57 6.84 11.52 -4.57
N LEU A 58 6.34 10.48 -3.87
CA LEU A 58 6.27 9.11 -4.38
C LEU A 58 5.40 9.05 -5.64
N VAL A 59 4.18 9.60 -5.59
CA VAL A 59 3.22 9.59 -6.69
C VAL A 59 3.81 10.34 -7.88
N LYS A 60 4.38 11.53 -7.64
CA LYS A 60 5.02 12.32 -8.68
C LYS A 60 6.18 11.57 -9.35
N GLU A 61 7.13 11.04 -8.57
CA GLU A 61 8.29 10.31 -9.09
C GLU A 61 7.86 9.04 -9.86
N ALA A 62 6.83 8.34 -9.37
CA ALA A 62 6.29 7.17 -10.03
C ALA A 62 5.65 7.50 -11.40
N CYS A 63 4.86 8.59 -11.48
CA CYS A 63 4.28 9.06 -12.73
C CYS A 63 5.36 9.48 -13.74
N GLU A 64 6.35 10.28 -13.30
CA GLU A 64 7.45 10.74 -14.18
C GLU A 64 8.25 9.57 -14.76
N LYS A 65 8.53 8.53 -13.98
CA LYS A 65 9.24 7.34 -14.46
C LYS A 65 8.42 6.50 -15.42
N PHE A 66 7.12 6.35 -15.14
CA PHE A 66 6.21 5.66 -16.02
C PHE A 66 6.15 6.34 -17.40
N ASP A 67 5.99 7.67 -17.41
CA ASP A 67 5.95 8.47 -18.65
C ASP A 67 7.30 8.42 -19.41
N ALA A 68 8.42 8.29 -18.69
CA ALA A 68 9.75 8.11 -19.27
C ALA A 68 10.06 6.66 -19.73
N GLY A 69 9.15 5.70 -19.53
CA GLY A 69 9.35 4.29 -19.88
C GLY A 69 10.36 3.55 -18.99
N SER A 70 10.67 4.09 -17.80
CA SER A 70 11.55 3.47 -16.82
C SER A 70 10.75 2.54 -15.89
N TRP A 71 11.21 1.29 -15.77
CA TRP A 71 10.61 0.27 -14.89
C TRP A 71 11.43 0.02 -13.61
N GLU A 72 12.38 0.91 -13.30
CA GLU A 72 13.16 0.77 -12.07
C GLU A 72 12.32 1.08 -10.82
N ILE A 73 12.24 0.10 -9.92
CA ILE A 73 11.56 0.20 -8.62
C ILE A 73 12.47 0.88 -7.58
N ARG A 74 13.15 1.95 -7.96
CA ARG A 74 14.02 2.72 -7.06
C ARG A 74 13.40 4.06 -6.82
N ILE A 75 12.62 4.20 -5.76
CA ILE A 75 12.00 5.48 -5.41
C ILE A 75 12.82 6.10 -4.28
N SER A 76 13.11 7.40 -4.41
CA SER A 76 13.87 8.13 -3.41
C SER A 76 13.20 8.00 -2.02
N GLY A 77 13.99 7.65 -0.99
CA GLY A 77 13.50 7.49 0.37
C GLY A 77 12.92 6.12 0.74
N ILE A 78 12.83 5.16 -0.19
CA ILE A 78 12.42 3.78 0.11
C ILE A 78 13.64 2.84 0.23
N PRO A 79 13.85 2.16 1.38
CA PRO A 79 14.93 1.19 1.56
C PRO A 79 14.85 0.01 0.57
N GLN A 80 16.01 -0.48 0.13
CA GLN A 80 16.13 -1.54 -0.88
C GLN A 80 16.11 -2.95 -0.29
#